data_AF-A0A173MI58-F1
#
_entry.id   AF-A0A173MI58-F1
#
_cell.length_a   1.000
_cell.length_b   1.000
_cell.length_c   1.000
_cell.angle_alpha   90.00
_cell.angle_beta   90.00
_cell.angle_gamma   90.00
#
_symmetry.space_group_name_H-M   'P 1'
#
loop_
_entity.id
_entity.type
_entity.pdbx_description
1 polymer ?
#
loop_
_entity_poly.entity_id
_entity_poly.type
_entity_poly.pdbx_seq_one_letter_code
_entity_poly.pdbx_strand_id
1 'polypeptide(L)'
;MVALLAKRGIHIFTEMDEEGENSYSYIFTGDMLANRMVVTLEQHLLDAESEYYETVISVSFITNDDAYEFYICHDDRPVIPPLYLYRIILDTIETITDSTADSLLSNLTEISTGSASTEEYTDKEIRNNYYNGVITKIDTALKLYSEHQAENN
;
A
#
# COMPACT_ATOMS: atom_id res chain seq x y z
N MET A 1 -16.25 -3.50 -2.68
CA MET A 1 -15.08 -3.33 -1.80
C MET A 1 -15.08 -1.95 -1.14
N VAL A 2 -14.97 -0.85 -1.90
CA VAL A 2 -14.92 0.54 -1.40
C VAL A 2 -15.95 0.85 -0.31
N ALA A 3 -17.25 0.66 -0.59
CA ALA A 3 -18.31 0.96 0.38
C ALA A 3 -18.25 0.09 1.67
N LEU A 4 -17.64 -1.09 1.63
CA LEU A 4 -17.45 -1.93 2.81
C LEU A 4 -16.28 -1.44 3.66
N LEU A 5 -15.17 -1.07 3.02
CA LEU A 5 -14.01 -0.46 3.67
C LEU A 5 -14.37 0.89 4.32
N ALA A 6 -15.14 1.73 3.62
CA ALA A 6 -15.58 3.03 4.14
C ALA A 6 -16.41 2.89 5.44
N LYS A 7 -17.23 1.85 5.57
CA LYS A 7 -17.98 1.56 6.81
C LYS A 7 -17.09 1.22 8.01
N ARG A 8 -15.82 0.92 7.77
CA ARG A 8 -14.78 0.66 8.79
C ARG A 8 -13.84 1.85 8.98
N GLY A 9 -14.11 3.01 8.37
CA GLY A 9 -13.21 4.17 8.43
C GLY A 9 -11.94 4.00 7.60
N ILE A 10 -11.95 3.08 6.63
CA ILE A 10 -10.84 2.86 5.70
C ILE A 10 -11.13 3.63 4.42
N HIS A 11 -10.22 4.53 4.07
CA HIS A 11 -10.24 5.31 2.84
C HIS A 11 -9.51 4.56 1.73
N ILE A 12 -9.98 4.74 0.50
CA ILE A 12 -9.34 4.22 -0.71
C ILE A 12 -9.45 5.27 -1.80
N PHE A 13 -8.30 5.63 -2.37
CA PHE A 13 -8.21 6.50 -3.53
C PHE A 13 -7.44 5.76 -4.62
N THR A 14 -7.99 5.74 -5.83
CA THR A 14 -7.40 5.03 -6.96
C THR A 14 -7.02 6.01 -8.06
N GLU A 15 -5.77 5.95 -8.47
CA GLU A 15 -5.27 6.59 -9.68
C GLU A 15 -5.03 5.52 -10.75
N MET A 16 -5.16 5.92 -12.01
CA MET A 16 -4.77 5.12 -13.16
C MET A 16 -3.62 5.83 -13.86
N ASP A 17 -2.75 5.08 -14.51
CA ASP A 17 -1.78 5.68 -15.41
C ASP A 17 -2.47 6.32 -16.63
N GLU A 18 -1.69 7.04 -17.44
CA GLU A 18 -2.21 7.77 -18.61
C GLU A 18 -2.85 6.84 -19.65
N GLU A 19 -2.40 5.59 -19.71
CA GLU A 19 -2.83 4.58 -20.67
C GLU A 19 -4.05 3.79 -20.15
N GLY A 20 -4.34 3.86 -18.85
CA GLY A 20 -5.43 3.14 -18.19
C GLY A 20 -5.15 1.65 -18.00
N GLU A 21 -3.90 1.24 -18.14
CA GLU A 21 -3.44 -0.15 -18.08
C GLU A 21 -3.03 -0.53 -16.66
N ASN A 22 -2.50 0.44 -15.90
CA ASN A 22 -2.06 0.24 -14.53
C ASN A 22 -2.92 1.06 -13.56
N SER A 23 -3.21 0.48 -12.40
CA SER A 23 -3.96 1.17 -11.34
C SER A 23 -3.24 1.10 -10.01
N TYR A 24 -3.28 2.23 -9.28
CA TYR A 24 -2.61 2.42 -8.01
C TYR A 24 -3.65 2.89 -7.00
N SER A 25 -3.99 2.01 -6.05
CA SER A 25 -4.93 2.33 -4.99
C SER A 25 -4.19 2.56 -3.67
N TYR A 26 -4.38 3.74 -3.08
CA TYR A 26 -3.85 4.14 -1.79
C TYR A 26 -4.92 3.94 -0.71
N ILE A 27 -4.63 3.06 0.25
CA ILE A 27 -5.60 2.56 1.22
C ILE A 27 -5.07 2.80 2.63
N PHE A 28 -5.86 3.46 3.48
CA PHE A 28 -5.43 3.85 4.82
C PHE A 28 -6.59 4.18 5.73
N THR A 29 -6.34 4.12 7.04
CA THR A 29 -7.15 4.81 8.06
C THR A 29 -6.52 6.17 8.37
N GLY A 30 -7.25 7.04 9.06
CA GLY A 30 -6.70 8.32 9.53
C GLY A 30 -5.46 8.14 10.43
N ASP A 31 -5.48 7.13 11.32
CA ASP A 31 -4.37 6.84 12.23
C ASP A 31 -3.14 6.31 11.48
N MET A 32 -3.32 5.45 10.48
CA MET A 32 -2.20 4.99 9.63
C MET A 32 -1.54 6.17 8.92
N LEU A 33 -2.34 7.03 8.31
CA LEU A 33 -1.82 8.17 7.56
C LEU A 33 -1.09 9.17 8.47
N ALA A 34 -1.61 9.41 9.67
CA ALA A 34 -0.95 10.23 10.70
C ALA A 34 0.39 9.64 11.14
N ASN A 35 0.53 8.31 11.10
CA ASN A 35 1.77 7.59 11.39
C ASN A 35 2.61 7.29 10.14
N ARG A 36 2.41 8.05 9.04
CA ARG A 36 3.20 7.92 7.79
C ARG A 36 3.18 6.51 7.23
N MET A 37 2.00 5.89 7.22
CA MET A 37 1.79 4.51 6.73
C MET A 37 0.64 4.46 5.74
N VAL A 38 0.81 3.63 4.71
CA VAL A 38 -0.20 3.38 3.67
C VAL A 38 -0.16 1.92 3.23
N VAL A 39 -1.32 1.37 2.88
CA VAL A 39 -1.42 0.13 2.12
C VAL A 39 -1.61 0.50 0.65
N THR A 40 -0.82 -0.05 -0.24
CA THR A 40 -1.02 0.09 -1.69
C THR A 40 -1.55 -1.19 -2.29
N LEU A 41 -2.55 -1.08 -3.16
CA LEU A 41 -2.99 -2.11 -4.08
C LEU A 41 -2.63 -1.65 -5.48
N GLU A 42 -1.64 -2.29 -6.09
CA GLU A 42 -1.16 -2.00 -7.43
C GLU A 42 -1.61 -3.12 -8.36
N GLN A 43 -2.13 -2.76 -9.53
CA GLN A 43 -2.49 -3.72 -10.57
C GLN A 43 -1.81 -3.29 -11.86
N HIS A 44 -1.01 -4.18 -12.43
CA HIS A 44 -0.20 -3.92 -13.61
C HIS A 44 -0.58 -4.86 -14.76
N LEU A 45 -0.64 -4.33 -15.98
CA LEU A 45 -0.62 -5.12 -17.21
C LEU A 45 0.83 -5.22 -17.67
N LEU A 46 1.45 -6.39 -17.49
CA LEU A 46 2.87 -6.60 -17.78
C LEU A 46 3.12 -6.99 -19.23
N ASP A 47 2.17 -7.71 -19.85
CA ASP A 47 2.20 -8.04 -21.27
C ASP A 47 0.78 -8.19 -21.81
N ALA A 48 0.39 -7.26 -22.67
CA ALA A 48 -0.92 -7.22 -23.31
C ALA A 48 -1.15 -8.40 -24.28
N GLU A 49 -0.09 -8.93 -24.91
CA GLU A 49 -0.24 -10.05 -25.86
C GLU A 49 -0.46 -11.38 -25.15
N SER A 50 0.17 -11.56 -23.97
CA SER A 50 0.03 -12.77 -23.16
C SER A 50 -1.00 -12.65 -22.03
N GLU A 51 -1.69 -11.50 -21.93
CA GLU A 51 -2.64 -11.20 -20.85
C GLU A 51 -1.99 -11.45 -19.47
N TYR A 52 -0.71 -11.06 -19.32
CA TYR A 52 0.02 -11.24 -18.07
C TYR A 52 -0.25 -10.04 -17.15
N TYR A 53 -0.89 -10.31 -16.02
CA TYR A 53 -1.24 -9.32 -15.02
C TYR A 53 -0.46 -9.55 -13.75
N GLU A 54 -0.28 -8.49 -12.98
CA GLU A 54 0.28 -8.55 -11.65
C GLU A 54 -0.56 -7.71 -10.70
N THR A 55 -1.01 -8.31 -9.60
CA THR A 55 -1.61 -7.57 -8.48
C THR A 55 -0.71 -7.68 -7.27
N VAL A 56 -0.32 -6.53 -6.73
CA VAL A 56 0.51 -6.41 -5.54
C VAL A 56 -0.25 -5.67 -4.45
N ILE A 57 -0.29 -6.23 -3.25
CA ILE A 57 -0.70 -5.51 -2.05
C ILE A 57 0.52 -5.36 -1.15
N SER A 58 0.88 -4.14 -0.78
CA SER A 58 1.99 -3.87 0.13
C SER A 58 1.62 -2.87 1.22
N VAL A 59 2.33 -2.94 2.34
CA VAL A 59 2.32 -1.92 3.41
C VAL A 59 3.62 -1.13 3.30
N SER A 60 3.53 0.19 3.13
CA SER A 60 4.69 1.07 3.10
C SER A 60 4.62 2.07 4.26
N PHE A 61 5.71 2.23 5.00
CA PHE A 61 5.78 3.21 6.09
C PHE A 61 7.20 3.66 6.39
N ILE A 62 7.30 4.74 7.18
CA ILE A 62 8.59 5.33 7.59
C ILE A 62 8.66 5.37 9.11
N THR A 63 9.77 4.88 9.65
CA THR A 63 10.08 4.97 11.09
C THR A 63 11.59 5.08 11.28
N ASN A 64 12.03 5.86 12.27
CA ASN A 64 13.45 6.03 12.61
C ASN A 64 14.37 6.37 11.42
N ASP A 65 13.92 7.25 10.52
CA ASP A 65 14.61 7.64 9.27
C ASP A 65 14.76 6.52 8.21
N ASP A 66 14.17 5.35 8.44
CA ASP A 66 14.15 4.24 7.49
C ASP A 66 12.76 4.05 6.90
N ALA A 67 12.73 3.68 5.62
CA ALA A 67 11.52 3.32 4.90
C ALA A 67 11.43 1.81 4.79
N TYR A 68 10.23 1.29 5.02
CA TYR A 68 9.90 -0.13 4.99
C TYR A 68 8.81 -0.39 3.98
N GLU A 69 8.89 -1.53 3.30
CA GLU A 69 7.81 -2.09 2.51
C GLU A 69 7.65 -3.58 2.81
N PHE A 70 6.41 -4.00 3.04
CA PHE A 70 6.04 -5.39 3.28
C PHE A 70 5.04 -5.81 2.21
N TYR A 71 5.39 -6.80 1.40
CA TYR A 71 4.55 -7.34 0.33
C TYR A 71 3.62 -8.38 0.93
N ILE A 72 2.32 -8.08 1.01
CA ILE A 72 1.30 -8.95 1.62
C ILE A 72 0.77 -9.96 0.61
N CYS A 73 0.55 -9.52 -0.62
CA CYS A 73 0.00 -10.35 -1.68
C CYS A 73 0.73 -10.01 -2.97
N HIS A 74 1.11 -11.06 -3.69
CA HIS A 74 1.61 -11.01 -5.05
C HIS A 74 0.85 -12.11 -5.81
N ASP A 75 0.10 -11.70 -6.83
CA ASP A 75 -0.83 -12.58 -7.53
C ASP A 75 -0.84 -12.24 -9.02
N ASP A 76 -0.59 -13.26 -9.85
CA ASP A 76 -0.41 -13.16 -11.30
C ASP A 76 -1.67 -13.52 -12.10
N ARG A 77 -2.81 -13.71 -11.41
CA ARG A 77 -4.06 -14.06 -12.09
C ARG A 77 -4.65 -12.83 -12.76
N PRO A 78 -5.27 -13.00 -13.95
CA PRO A 78 -5.88 -11.90 -14.69
C PRO A 78 -7.07 -11.26 -13.96
N VAL A 79 -7.75 -12.02 -13.09
CA VAL A 79 -8.87 -11.52 -12.29
C VAL A 79 -8.80 -12.10 -10.89
N ILE A 80 -8.74 -11.20 -9.89
CA ILE A 80 -8.84 -11.56 -8.49
C ILE A 80 -10.25 -11.22 -7.98
N PRO A 81 -10.96 -12.17 -7.33
CA PRO A 81 -12.27 -11.89 -6.77
C PRO A 81 -12.23 -10.69 -5.80
N PRO A 82 -13.12 -9.68 -5.95
CA PRO A 82 -13.11 -8.49 -5.09
C PRO A 82 -13.27 -8.78 -3.59
N LEU A 83 -13.87 -9.93 -3.24
CA LEU A 83 -13.98 -10.37 -1.85
C LEU A 83 -12.62 -10.76 -1.26
N TYR A 84 -11.71 -11.31 -2.07
CA TYR A 84 -10.37 -11.71 -1.63
C TYR A 84 -9.54 -10.46 -1.37
N LEU A 85 -9.53 -9.52 -2.33
CA LEU A 85 -8.87 -8.22 -2.15
C LEU A 85 -9.40 -7.50 -0.89
N TYR A 86 -10.72 -7.44 -0.74
CA TYR A 86 -11.35 -6.86 0.45
C TYR A 86 -10.86 -7.50 1.74
N ARG A 87 -10.81 -8.84 1.81
CA ARG A 87 -10.42 -9.54 3.04
C ARG A 87 -8.93 -9.40 3.32
N ILE A 88 -8.06 -9.48 2.31
CA ILE A 88 -6.62 -9.27 2.46
C ILE A 88 -6.36 -7.86 2.99
N ILE A 89 -6.94 -6.83 2.36
CA ILE A 89 -6.79 -5.43 2.80
C ILE A 89 -7.29 -5.25 4.25
N LEU A 90 -8.47 -5.82 4.57
CA LEU A 90 -9.03 -5.71 5.90
C LEU A 90 -8.13 -6.39 6.94
N ASP A 91 -7.60 -7.57 6.65
CA ASP A 91 -6.78 -8.34 7.59
C ASP A 91 -5.42 -7.69 7.81
N THR A 92 -4.85 -7.09 6.77
CA THR A 92 -3.64 -6.27 6.89
C THR A 92 -3.88 -5.06 7.79
N ILE A 93 -4.98 -4.34 7.61
CA ILE A 93 -5.30 -3.17 8.42
C ILE A 93 -5.64 -3.57 9.87
N GLU A 94 -6.37 -4.66 10.08
CA GLU A 94 -6.65 -5.22 11.41
C GLU A 94 -5.31 -5.59 12.10
N THR A 95 -4.39 -6.25 11.38
CA THR A 95 -3.04 -6.57 11.89
C THR A 95 -2.25 -5.32 12.29
N ILE A 96 -2.25 -4.28 11.46
CA ILE A 96 -1.60 -3.00 11.77
C ILE A 96 -2.23 -2.35 13.01
N THR A 97 -3.56 -2.33 13.08
CA THR A 97 -4.31 -1.68 14.16
C THR A 97 -4.11 -2.38 15.50
N ASP A 98 -4.02 -3.71 15.49
CA ASP A 98 -3.81 -4.53 16.68
C ASP A 98 -2.32 -4.59 17.11
N SER A 99 -1.41 -4.02 16.32
CA SER A 99 0.01 -3.99 16.61
C SER A 99 0.41 -2.83 17.53
N THR A 100 1.44 -3.05 18.35
CA THR A 100 2.17 -1.98 19.04
C THR A 100 3.39 -1.56 18.23
N ALA A 101 4.05 -0.46 18.61
CA ALA A 101 5.31 -0.04 17.99
C ALA A 101 6.37 -1.16 18.01
N ASP A 102 6.42 -1.95 19.09
CA ASP A 102 7.39 -3.05 19.25
C ASP A 102 7.01 -4.31 18.46
N SER A 103 5.71 -4.54 18.22
CA SER A 103 5.23 -5.76 17.55
C SER A 103 4.98 -5.59 16.05
N LEU A 104 4.83 -4.35 15.57
CA LEU A 104 4.41 -4.04 14.20
C LEU A 104 5.28 -4.72 13.14
N LEU A 105 6.61 -4.58 13.23
CA LEU A 105 7.54 -5.18 12.27
C LEU A 105 7.44 -6.71 12.24
N SER A 106 7.36 -7.34 13.41
CA SER A 106 7.22 -8.79 13.51
C SER A 106 5.90 -9.28 12.91
N ASN A 107 4.80 -8.60 13.24
CA ASN A 107 3.47 -8.96 12.77
C ASN A 107 3.35 -8.79 11.24
N LEU A 108 3.88 -7.70 10.69
CA LEU A 108 3.92 -7.48 9.23
C LEU A 108 4.81 -8.49 8.53
N THR A 109 5.95 -8.85 9.12
CA THR A 109 6.83 -9.90 8.58
C THR A 109 6.08 -11.23 8.48
N GLU A 110 5.35 -11.62 9.52
CA GLU A 110 4.60 -12.88 9.58
C GLU A 110 3.53 -13.02 8.49
N ILE A 111 2.85 -11.92 8.14
CA ILE A 111 1.80 -11.91 7.13
C ILE A 111 2.29 -11.56 5.72
N SER A 112 3.56 -11.23 5.56
CA SER A 112 4.16 -10.85 4.28
C SER A 112 4.77 -12.04 3.53
N THR A 113 4.77 -11.97 2.20
CA THR A 113 5.54 -12.86 1.32
C THR A 113 6.98 -12.38 1.12
N GLY A 114 7.27 -11.13 1.52
CA GLY A 114 8.58 -10.52 1.48
C GLY A 114 8.57 -9.12 2.08
N SER A 115 9.76 -8.63 2.42
CA SER A 115 9.94 -7.28 2.94
C SER A 115 11.22 -6.68 2.37
N ALA A 116 11.29 -5.35 2.34
CA ALA A 116 12.50 -4.61 2.08
C ALA A 116 12.54 -3.34 2.94
N SER A 117 13.74 -2.94 3.33
CA SER A 117 13.96 -1.69 4.06
C SER A 117 15.20 -0.94 3.57
N THR A 118 15.25 0.35 3.85
CA THR A 118 16.43 1.17 3.56
C THR A 118 17.68 0.74 4.32
N GLU A 119 17.55 -0.04 5.40
CA GLU A 119 18.68 -0.57 6.19
C GLU A 119 19.48 -1.62 5.40
N GLU A 120 18.86 -2.27 4.43
CA GLU A 120 19.47 -3.32 3.61
C GLU A 120 20.41 -2.76 2.52
N TYR A 121 20.27 -1.47 2.19
CA TYR A 121 21.02 -0.82 1.12
C TYR A 121 22.23 -0.04 1.65
N THR A 122 23.43 -0.51 1.31
CA THR A 122 24.68 0.19 1.62
C THR A 122 25.00 1.32 0.64
N ASP A 123 24.50 1.22 -0.59
CA ASP A 123 24.62 2.26 -1.60
C ASP A 123 23.63 3.40 -1.30
N LYS A 124 24.16 4.63 -1.20
CA LYS A 124 23.38 5.80 -0.81
C LYS A 124 22.36 6.20 -1.87
N GLU A 125 22.67 6.04 -3.15
CA GLU A 125 21.75 6.38 -4.23
C GLU A 125 20.57 5.42 -4.25
N ILE A 126 20.84 4.12 -4.16
CA ILE A 126 19.78 3.09 -4.07
C ILE A 126 18.91 3.31 -2.83
N ARG A 127 19.54 3.53 -1.67
CA ARG A 127 18.84 3.80 -0.41
C ARG A 127 17.92 5.01 -0.52
N ASN A 128 18.41 6.11 -1.08
CA ASN A 128 17.62 7.33 -1.26
C ASN A 128 16.47 7.13 -2.26
N ASN A 129 16.71 6.44 -3.36
CA ASN A 129 15.68 6.17 -4.37
C ASN A 129 14.55 5.33 -3.77
N TYR A 130 14.89 4.29 -3.02
CA TYR A 130 13.90 3.46 -2.32
C TYR A 130 13.11 4.27 -1.28
N TYR A 131 13.81 5.05 -0.42
CA TYR A 131 13.18 5.92 0.56
C TYR A 131 12.19 6.91 -0.07
N ASN A 132 12.61 7.55 -1.17
CA ASN A 132 11.78 8.50 -1.91
C ASN A 132 10.55 7.82 -2.55
N GLY A 133 10.68 6.58 -3.01
CA GLY A 133 9.55 5.79 -3.51
C GLY A 133 8.47 5.60 -2.45
N VAL A 134 8.86 5.16 -1.24
CA VAL A 134 7.93 5.00 -0.11
C VAL A 134 7.32 6.34 0.33
N ILE A 135 8.14 7.40 0.44
CA ILE A 135 7.61 8.75 0.73
C ILE A 135 6.57 9.17 -0.29
N THR A 136 6.83 8.96 -1.58
CA THR A 136 5.94 9.39 -2.66
C THR A 136 4.56 8.73 -2.52
N LYS A 137 4.51 7.44 -2.17
CA LYS A 137 3.24 6.74 -1.90
C LYS A 137 2.45 7.39 -0.75
N ILE A 138 3.14 7.70 0.35
CA ILE A 138 2.53 8.32 1.55
C ILE A 138 2.07 9.75 1.26
N ASP A 139 2.90 10.56 0.59
CA ASP A 139 2.59 11.95 0.26
C ASP A 139 1.46 12.05 -0.75
N THR A 140 1.37 11.11 -1.70
CA THR A 140 0.24 10.99 -2.63
C THR A 140 -1.06 10.70 -1.90
N ALA A 141 -1.05 9.73 -0.97
CA ALA A 141 -2.21 9.43 -0.12
C ALA A 141 -2.66 10.65 0.72
N LEU A 142 -1.70 11.39 1.30
CA LEU A 142 -1.96 12.64 2.04
C LEU A 142 -2.61 13.71 1.16
N LYS A 143 -2.08 13.91 -0.05
CA LYS A 143 -2.63 14.87 -1.01
C LYS A 143 -4.07 14.52 -1.39
N LEU A 144 -4.31 13.29 -1.84
CA LEU A 144 -5.64 12.83 -2.25
C LEU A 144 -6.66 12.94 -1.11
N TYR A 145 -6.25 12.60 0.12
CA TYR A 145 -7.11 12.76 1.29
C TYR A 145 -7.46 14.23 1.54
N SER A 146 -6.49 15.13 1.45
CA SER A 146 -6.68 16.57 1.72
C SER A 146 -7.60 17.22 0.68
N GLU A 147 -7.43 16.87 -0.60
CA GLU A 147 -8.29 17.34 -1.70
C GLU A 147 -9.74 16.89 -1.47
N HIS A 148 -9.95 15.62 -1.12
CA HIS A 148 -11.27 15.10 -0.82
C HIS A 148 -11.95 15.77 0.38
N GLN A 149 -11.19 16.15 1.42
CA GLN A 149 -11.73 16.91 2.55
C GLN A 149 -12.13 18.34 2.13
N ALA A 150 -11.40 18.97 1.20
CA ALA A 150 -11.72 20.30 0.73
C ALA A 150 -12.98 20.35 -0.14
N GLU A 151 -13.26 19.30 -0.92
CA GLU A 151 -14.47 19.20 -1.77
C GLU A 151 -15.76 18.99 -0.97
N ASN A 152 -15.66 18.45 0.25
CA ASN A 152 -16.80 18.12 1.10
C ASN A 152 -17.10 19.16 2.20
N ASN A 153 -16.38 20.29 2.22
CA ASN A 153 -16.58 21.43 3.14
C ASN A 153 -17.09 22.66 2.40
#